data_AF-A0A1G0LRH5-F1
#
_entry.id   AF-A0A1G0LRH5-F1
#
_cell.length_a   1.000
_cell.length_b   1.000
_cell.length_c   1.000
_cell.angle_alpha   90.00
_cell.angle_beta   90.00
_cell.angle_gamma   90.00
#
_symmetry.space_group_name_H-M   'P 1'
#
loop_
_entity.id
_entity.type
_entity.pdbx_description
1 polymer ?
#
loop_
_entity_poly.entity_id
_entity_poly.type
_entity_poly.pdbx_seq_one_letter_code
_entity_poly.pdbx_strand_id
1 'polypeptide(L)'
;MAETSASTWSLGEDDYRRIVEHLHALLKESNGRCALLVDRAGQLLAHAGEQLQFDPTSFASLTAADFSANDQLAKMIGEPEFASLFHQGEKESMYLADVARRVILVVLFDQRTTVGMVRLRVKQTVLDLTKVFDEMFSRFAGGAAPGGGVLEGAEDEIDKLFGG
;
A
#
# COMPACT_ATOMS: atom_id res chain seq x y z
N MET A 1 -16.22 -18.65 -5.02
CA MET A 1 -15.15 -17.78 -5.54
C MET A 1 -15.69 -16.37 -5.48
N ALA A 2 -15.30 -15.59 -4.49
CA ALA A 2 -15.69 -14.19 -4.39
C ALA A 2 -14.68 -13.38 -5.20
N GLU A 3 -15.14 -12.71 -6.25
CA GLU A 3 -14.36 -11.72 -6.98
C GLU A 3 -13.97 -10.62 -6.00
N THR A 4 -12.66 -10.44 -5.80
CA THR A 4 -12.14 -9.24 -5.11
C THR A 4 -12.44 -8.08 -6.04
N SER A 5 -13.55 -7.36 -5.82
CA SER A 5 -13.78 -6.08 -6.47
C SER A 5 -12.56 -5.21 -6.23
N ALA A 6 -11.86 -4.86 -7.32
CA ALA A 6 -10.95 -3.72 -7.32
C ALA A 6 -11.78 -2.52 -6.86
N SER A 7 -11.63 -2.16 -5.60
CA SER A 7 -12.36 -1.04 -5.04
C SER A 7 -11.70 0.20 -5.64
N THR A 8 -12.38 0.88 -6.56
CA THR A 8 -11.88 2.14 -7.13
C THR A 8 -12.00 3.22 -6.06
N TRP A 9 -11.00 3.32 -5.18
CA TRP A 9 -10.85 4.44 -4.26
C TRP A 9 -9.77 5.37 -4.81
N SER A 10 -10.00 6.68 -4.70
CA SER A 10 -9.01 7.69 -5.09
C SER A 10 -8.34 8.28 -3.87
N LEU A 11 -7.03 8.47 -3.94
CA LEU A 11 -6.26 9.09 -2.88
C LEU A 11 -6.29 10.61 -3.06
N GLY A 12 -6.95 11.32 -2.14
CA GLY A 12 -6.99 12.78 -2.13
C GLY A 12 -5.64 13.39 -1.71
N GLU A 13 -5.41 14.65 -2.05
CA GLU A 13 -4.15 15.36 -1.76
C GLU A 13 -3.84 15.42 -0.25
N ASP A 14 -4.83 15.68 0.58
CA ASP A 14 -4.66 15.72 2.04
C ASP A 14 -4.31 14.35 2.63
N ASP A 15 -4.94 13.28 2.14
CA ASP A 15 -4.64 11.92 2.59
C ASP A 15 -3.23 11.50 2.14
N TYR A 16 -2.87 11.81 0.89
CA TYR A 16 -1.53 11.58 0.36
C TYR A 16 -0.47 12.28 1.22
N ARG A 17 -0.70 13.56 1.57
CA ARG A 17 0.22 14.32 2.42
C ARG A 17 0.38 13.69 3.80
N ARG A 18 -0.71 13.33 4.48
CA ARG A 18 -0.69 12.64 5.79
C ARG A 18 0.05 11.31 5.72
N ILE A 19 -0.19 10.53 4.66
CA ILE A 19 0.51 9.27 4.41
C ILE A 19 2.02 9.51 4.30
N VAL A 20 2.45 10.44 3.44
CA VAL A 20 3.87 10.74 3.22
C VAL A 20 4.54 11.26 4.50
N GLU A 21 3.84 12.07 5.31
CA GLU A 21 4.30 12.49 6.64
C GLU A 21 4.60 11.30 7.55
N HIS A 22 3.71 10.30 7.60
CA HIS A 22 3.94 9.07 8.37
C HIS A 22 5.10 8.23 7.83
N LEU A 23 5.27 8.15 6.51
CA LEU A 23 6.40 7.44 5.88
C LEU A 23 7.74 8.13 6.21
N HIS A 24 7.81 9.46 6.16
CA HIS A 24 9.01 10.20 6.55
C HIS A 24 9.35 10.04 8.04
N ALA A 25 8.35 10.08 8.92
CA ALA A 25 8.54 9.84 10.34
C ALA A 25 9.11 8.43 10.60
N LEU A 26 8.53 7.41 9.94
CA LEU A 26 9.03 6.04 9.99
C LEU A 26 10.50 5.96 9.60
N LEU A 27 10.87 6.51 8.44
CA LEU A 27 12.25 6.45 7.94
C LEU A 27 13.25 7.15 8.86
N LYS A 28 12.86 8.31 9.41
CA LYS A 28 13.67 9.05 10.38
C LYS A 28 13.90 8.25 11.66
N GLU A 29 12.88 7.59 12.18
CA GLU A 29 12.94 6.85 13.44
C GLU A 29 13.57 5.46 13.31
N SER A 30 13.43 4.83 12.15
CA SER A 30 13.97 3.50 11.88
C SER A 30 15.35 3.53 11.24
N ASN A 31 15.81 4.69 10.74
CA ASN A 31 16.98 4.84 9.89
C ASN A 31 16.89 3.95 8.62
N GLY A 32 15.68 3.85 8.06
CA GLY A 32 15.42 3.14 6.80
C GLY A 32 15.75 4.01 5.59
N ARG A 33 15.87 3.41 4.40
CA ARG A 33 16.22 4.11 3.17
C ARG A 33 15.01 4.67 2.46
N CYS A 34 14.03 3.81 2.24
CA CYS A 34 12.83 4.10 1.49
C CYS A 34 11.65 3.34 2.08
N ALA A 35 10.49 3.96 2.08
CA ALA A 35 9.22 3.35 2.44
C ALA A 35 8.25 3.52 1.29
N LEU A 36 7.50 2.47 0.98
CA LEU A 36 6.51 2.43 -0.09
C LEU A 36 5.19 1.90 0.44
N LEU A 37 4.09 2.39 -0.12
CA LEU A 37 2.76 1.82 0.08
C LEU A 37 2.25 1.28 -1.24
N VAL A 38 1.88 0.01 -1.23
CA VAL A 38 1.45 -0.74 -2.40
C VAL A 38 0.08 -1.35 -2.10
N ASP A 39 -0.91 -1.18 -2.97
CA ASP A 39 -2.19 -1.84 -2.76
C ASP A 39 -2.13 -3.34 -3.10
N ARG A 40 -3.19 -4.10 -2.78
CA ARG A 40 -3.26 -5.53 -3.11
C ARG A 40 -3.32 -5.82 -4.62
N ALA A 41 -3.54 -4.82 -5.47
CA ALA A 41 -3.53 -4.96 -6.94
C ALA A 41 -2.14 -4.70 -7.55
N GLY A 42 -1.16 -4.27 -6.75
CA GLY A 42 0.19 -3.97 -7.21
C GLY A 42 0.40 -2.53 -7.67
N GLN A 43 -0.53 -1.62 -7.35
CA GLN A 43 -0.35 -0.19 -7.61
C GLN A 43 0.47 0.48 -6.51
N LEU A 44 1.42 1.31 -6.91
CA LEU A 44 2.16 2.18 -5.99
C LEU A 44 1.29 3.38 -5.61
N LEU A 45 1.01 3.52 -4.32
CA LEU A 45 0.16 4.58 -3.78
C LEU A 45 0.97 5.80 -3.33
N ALA A 46 2.08 5.54 -2.65
CA ALA A 46 2.98 6.57 -2.13
C ALA A 46 4.36 5.98 -1.89
N HIS A 47 5.38 6.82 -1.92
CA HIS A 47 6.72 6.46 -1.47
C HIS A 47 7.41 7.66 -0.82
N ALA A 48 8.39 7.40 0.04
CA ALA A 48 9.22 8.41 0.68
C ALA A 48 10.65 7.91 0.87
N GLY A 49 11.59 8.83 1.04
CA GLY A 49 13.00 8.52 1.31
C GLY A 49 13.90 8.67 0.09
N GLU A 50 14.94 7.85 0.03
CA GLU A 50 15.93 7.86 -1.05
C GLU A 50 15.33 7.47 -2.41
N GLN A 51 15.95 7.95 -3.49
CA GLN A 51 15.53 7.64 -4.85
C GLN A 51 15.71 6.14 -5.16
N LEU A 52 14.64 5.52 -5.63
CA LEU A 52 14.63 4.12 -6.05
C LEU A 52 15.51 3.93 -7.30
N GLN A 53 16.35 2.89 -7.26
CA GLN A 53 17.27 2.54 -8.35
C GLN A 53 16.69 1.43 -9.26
N PHE A 54 15.38 1.24 -9.20
CA PHE A 54 14.62 0.25 -9.96
C PHE A 54 13.26 0.84 -10.33
N ASP A 55 12.54 0.19 -11.24
CA ASP A 55 11.18 0.61 -11.62
C ASP A 55 10.20 0.39 -10.45
N PRO A 56 9.63 1.46 -9.87
CA PRO A 56 8.72 1.34 -8.74
C PRO A 56 7.43 0.58 -9.07
N THR A 57 6.98 0.65 -10.34
CA THR A 57 5.74 0.00 -10.78
C THR A 57 5.88 -1.52 -10.78
N SER A 58 6.95 -2.01 -11.41
CA SER A 58 7.31 -3.43 -11.41
C SER A 58 7.53 -3.95 -9.99
N PHE A 59 8.20 -3.16 -9.14
CA PHE A 59 8.42 -3.51 -7.74
C PHE A 59 7.10 -3.64 -6.96
N ALA A 60 6.16 -2.71 -7.14
CA ALA A 60 4.84 -2.76 -6.51
C ALA A 60 4.04 -3.99 -6.95
N SER A 61 4.03 -4.29 -8.26
CA SER A 61 3.37 -5.49 -8.78
C SER A 61 3.95 -6.79 -8.20
N LEU A 62 5.28 -6.90 -8.12
CA LEU A 62 5.95 -8.06 -7.53
C LEU A 62 5.71 -8.16 -6.01
N THR A 63 5.70 -7.04 -5.30
CA THR A 63 5.41 -6.97 -3.86
C THR A 63 4.01 -7.52 -3.56
N ALA A 64 3.00 -7.09 -4.32
CA ALA A 64 1.63 -7.58 -4.14
C ALA A 64 1.51 -9.08 -4.44
N ALA A 65 2.19 -9.57 -5.48
CA ALA A 65 2.23 -10.99 -5.82
C ALA A 65 2.91 -11.84 -4.73
N ASP A 66 4.07 -11.39 -4.22
CA ASP A 66 4.81 -12.05 -3.13
C ASP A 66 3.97 -12.15 -1.86
N PHE A 67 3.33 -11.05 -1.46
CA PHE A 67 2.46 -11.04 -0.28
C PHE A 67 1.24 -11.95 -0.45
N SER A 68 0.61 -11.95 -1.63
CA SER A 68 -0.53 -12.82 -1.95
C SER A 68 -0.15 -14.32 -1.95
N ALA A 69 1.04 -14.66 -2.45
CA ALA A 69 1.56 -16.02 -2.38
C ALA A 69 1.77 -16.44 -0.91
N ASN A 70 2.27 -15.54 -0.06
CA ASN A 70 2.47 -15.83 1.35
C ASN A 70 1.15 -15.99 2.13
N ASP A 71 0.08 -15.30 1.74
CA ASP A 71 -1.27 -15.55 2.28
C ASP A 71 -1.75 -16.99 1.98
N GLN A 72 -1.35 -17.57 0.85
CA GLN A 72 -1.65 -18.99 0.56
C GLN A 72 -0.80 -19.92 1.43
N LEU A 73 0.48 -19.61 1.62
CA LEU A 73 1.37 -20.40 2.47
C LEU A 73 0.90 -20.42 3.93
N ALA A 74 0.47 -19.27 4.48
CA ALA A 74 -0.10 -19.19 5.83
C ALA A 74 -1.27 -20.16 6.01
N LYS A 75 -2.22 -20.14 5.07
CA LYS A 75 -3.39 -21.05 5.09
C LYS A 75 -3.00 -22.52 5.04
N MET A 76 -1.99 -22.87 4.24
CA MET A 76 -1.51 -24.26 4.13
C MET A 76 -0.96 -24.80 5.45
N ILE A 77 -0.43 -23.94 6.32
CA ILE A 77 0.10 -24.33 7.64
C ILE A 77 -0.89 -24.08 8.80
N GLY A 78 -2.12 -23.67 8.50
CA GLY A 78 -3.16 -23.43 9.50
C GLY A 78 -3.16 -22.04 10.14
N GLU A 79 -2.34 -21.12 9.63
CA GLU A 79 -2.35 -19.71 10.05
C GLU A 79 -3.34 -18.90 9.21
N PRO A 80 -4.01 -17.88 9.78
CA PRO A 80 -4.95 -17.05 9.03
C PRO A 80 -4.24 -16.19 7.96
N GLU A 81 -3.09 -15.61 8.32
CA GLU A 81 -2.24 -14.78 7.48
C GLU A 81 -0.89 -14.52 8.19
N PHE A 82 0.14 -14.12 7.44
CA PHE A 82 1.36 -13.58 8.02
C PHE A 82 1.25 -12.05 8.15
N ALA A 83 1.25 -11.53 9.38
CA ALA A 83 1.11 -10.09 9.61
C ALA A 83 2.26 -9.24 9.04
N SER A 84 3.44 -9.85 8.86
CA SER A 84 4.61 -9.18 8.29
C SER A 84 5.60 -10.16 7.70
N LEU A 85 6.31 -9.75 6.66
CA LEU A 85 7.35 -10.54 6.00
C LEU A 85 8.69 -9.83 6.11
N PHE A 86 9.77 -10.61 6.09
CA PHE A 86 11.14 -10.10 6.09
C PHE A 86 11.99 -10.87 5.09
N HIS A 87 12.60 -10.14 4.17
CA HIS A 87 13.51 -10.68 3.17
C HIS A 87 14.89 -10.10 3.43
N GLN A 88 15.82 -10.97 3.83
CA GLN A 88 17.20 -10.59 4.11
C GLN A 88 18.04 -10.71 2.83
N GLY A 89 18.69 -9.62 2.45
CA GLY A 89 19.75 -9.63 1.44
C GLY A 89 21.11 -9.28 2.03
N GLU A 90 22.16 -9.46 1.25
CA GLU A 90 23.54 -9.16 1.66
C GLU A 90 23.80 -7.66 1.84
N LYS A 91 23.17 -6.82 0.99
CA LYS A 91 23.35 -5.36 0.98
C LYS A 91 22.10 -4.64 1.47
N GLU A 92 20.95 -5.07 0.96
CA GLU A 92 19.65 -4.48 1.22
C GLU A 92 18.73 -5.56 1.76
N SER A 93 17.89 -5.18 2.71
CA SER A 93 16.82 -6.02 3.22
C SER A 93 15.48 -5.29 3.12
N MET A 94 14.40 -6.08 3.13
CA MET A 94 13.04 -5.59 2.94
C MET A 94 12.15 -6.11 4.07
N TYR A 95 11.37 -5.22 4.68
CA TYR A 95 10.31 -5.56 5.63
C TYR A 95 8.95 -5.15 5.06
N LEU A 96 7.99 -6.07 5.08
CA LEU A 96 6.63 -5.86 4.58
C LEU A 96 5.65 -6.02 5.73
N ALA A 97 4.64 -5.16 5.81
CA ALA A 97 3.57 -5.26 6.79
C ALA A 97 2.21 -4.97 6.13
N ASP A 98 1.20 -5.74 6.52
CA ASP A 98 -0.18 -5.46 6.14
C ASP A 98 -0.71 -4.21 6.86
N VAL A 99 -1.42 -3.37 6.12
CA VAL A 99 -2.12 -2.19 6.61
C VAL A 99 -3.59 -2.31 6.21
N ALA A 100 -4.45 -2.52 7.21
CA ALA A 100 -5.90 -2.61 7.06
C ALA A 100 -6.39 -3.62 5.99
N ARG A 101 -5.62 -4.71 5.76
CA ARG A 101 -5.89 -5.79 4.78
C ARG A 101 -6.03 -5.33 3.33
N ARG A 102 -5.54 -4.14 3.01
CA ARG A 102 -5.75 -3.46 1.72
C ARG A 102 -4.46 -2.92 1.12
N VAL A 103 -3.53 -2.53 1.98
CA VAL A 103 -2.27 -1.91 1.58
C VAL A 103 -1.12 -2.64 2.25
N ILE A 104 0.00 -2.74 1.56
CA ILE A 104 1.24 -3.33 2.02
C ILE A 104 2.22 -2.18 2.21
N LEU A 105 2.68 -1.99 3.44
CA LEU A 105 3.80 -1.10 3.75
C LEU A 105 5.10 -1.87 3.54
N VAL A 106 5.96 -1.35 2.66
CA VAL A 106 7.30 -1.87 2.40
C VAL A 106 8.34 -0.90 2.95
N VAL A 107 9.34 -1.41 3.67
CA VAL A 107 10.52 -0.65 4.10
C VAL A 107 11.77 -1.32 3.57
N LEU A 108 12.56 -0.55 2.83
CA LEU A 108 13.89 -0.95 2.36
C LEU A 108 14.95 -0.36 3.28
N PHE A 109 15.91 -1.18 3.69
CA PHE A 109 16.96 -0.77 4.62
C PHE A 109 18.26 -1.56 4.43
N ASP A 110 19.35 -0.93 4.84
CA ASP A 110 20.71 -1.48 4.79
C ASP A 110 21.31 -1.58 6.22
N GLN A 111 22.62 -1.73 6.31
CA GLN A 111 23.37 -1.87 7.57
C GLN A 111 23.29 -0.66 8.52
N ARG A 112 22.66 0.45 8.11
CA ARG A 112 22.37 1.61 8.98
C ARG A 112 21.37 1.29 10.09
N THR A 113 20.63 0.20 9.98
CA THR A 113 19.62 -0.21 10.96
C THR A 113 19.51 -1.74 11.04
N THR A 114 18.62 -2.21 11.90
CA THR A 114 18.34 -3.64 12.08
C THR A 114 16.87 -3.94 11.81
N VAL A 115 16.56 -5.18 11.44
CA VAL A 115 15.16 -5.62 11.29
C VAL A 115 14.34 -5.40 12.56
N GLY A 116 14.96 -5.55 13.74
CA GLY A 116 14.29 -5.30 15.02
C GLY A 116 13.87 -3.84 15.20
N MET A 117 14.74 -2.90 14.81
CA MET A 117 14.44 -1.47 14.86
C MET A 117 13.35 -1.08 13.84
N VAL A 118 13.46 -1.57 12.61
CA VAL A 118 12.45 -1.34 11.56
C VAL A 118 11.09 -1.89 12.01
N ARG A 119 11.05 -3.13 12.48
CA ARG A 119 9.82 -3.77 13.00
C ARG A 119 9.19 -2.96 14.13
N LEU A 120 9.99 -2.46 15.08
CA LEU A 120 9.49 -1.67 16.20
C LEU A 120 8.77 -0.40 15.71
N ARG A 121 9.35 0.32 14.74
CA ARG A 121 8.80 1.56 14.21
C ARG A 121 7.62 1.32 13.27
N VAL A 122 7.72 0.31 12.41
CA VAL A 122 6.62 -0.10 11.52
C VAL A 122 5.36 -0.42 12.31
N LYS A 123 5.45 -1.05 13.48
CA LYS A 123 4.27 -1.36 14.31
C LYS A 123 3.42 -0.11 14.61
N GLN A 124 4.05 1.01 14.95
CA GLN A 124 3.33 2.25 15.23
C GLN A 124 2.81 2.88 13.93
N THR A 125 3.63 2.92 12.88
CA THR A 125 3.23 3.47 11.58
C THR A 125 2.04 2.74 10.96
N VAL A 126 1.96 1.42 11.09
CA VAL A 126 0.82 0.62 10.64
C VAL A 126 -0.47 1.09 11.32
N LEU A 127 -0.45 1.28 12.64
CA LEU A 127 -1.63 1.75 13.37
C LEU A 127 -2.10 3.14 12.92
N ASP A 128 -1.17 4.03 12.63
CA ASP A 128 -1.50 5.40 12.21
C ASP A 128 -1.98 5.44 10.77
N LEU A 129 -1.33 4.71 9.85
CA LEU A 129 -1.79 4.56 8.48
C LEU A 129 -3.17 3.87 8.40
N THR A 130 -3.43 2.86 9.23
CA THR A 130 -4.76 2.22 9.30
C THR A 130 -5.85 3.26 9.61
N LYS A 131 -5.63 4.20 10.54
CA LYS A 131 -6.60 5.26 10.82
C LYS A 131 -6.83 6.17 9.61
N VAL A 132 -5.76 6.57 8.91
CA VAL A 132 -5.86 7.41 7.70
C VAL A 132 -6.69 6.70 6.63
N PHE A 133 -6.41 5.43 6.38
CA PHE A 133 -7.14 4.63 5.41
C PHE A 133 -8.61 4.40 5.82
N ASP A 134 -8.88 4.06 7.08
CA ASP A 134 -10.25 3.86 7.57
C ASP A 134 -11.08 5.16 7.47
N GLU A 135 -10.51 6.32 7.79
CA GLU A 135 -11.15 7.63 7.60
C GLU A 135 -11.45 7.91 6.13
N MET A 136 -10.48 7.65 5.25
CA MET A 136 -10.62 7.83 3.79
C MET A 136 -11.73 6.96 3.22
N PHE A 137 -11.77 5.68 3.58
CA PHE A 137 -12.82 4.75 3.13
C PHE A 137 -14.19 5.08 3.70
N SER A 138 -14.25 5.58 4.95
CA SER A 138 -15.51 6.02 5.54
C SER A 138 -16.10 7.22 4.79
N ARG A 139 -15.27 8.16 4.31
CA ARG A 139 -15.73 9.26 3.45
C ARG A 139 -16.26 8.76 2.10
N PHE A 140 -15.61 7.75 1.51
CA PHE A 140 -16.07 7.16 0.26
C PHE A 140 -17.42 6.42 0.44
N ALA A 141 -17.56 5.63 1.49
CA ALA A 141 -18.81 4.92 1.80
C ALA A 141 -19.96 5.86 2.18
N GLY A 142 -19.67 6.98 2.86
CA GLY A 142 -20.66 8.01 3.21
C GLY A 142 -21.02 8.95 2.06
N GLY A 143 -20.17 9.06 1.03
CA GLY A 143 -20.43 9.80 -0.21
C GLY A 143 -21.23 9.00 -1.25
N ALA A 144 -21.27 7.66 -1.11
CA ALA A 144 -22.11 6.78 -1.92
C ALA A 144 -23.56 6.75 -1.38
N ALA A 145 -24.28 7.87 -1.45
CA ALA A 145 -25.73 7.84 -1.40
C ALA A 145 -26.25 7.08 -2.65
N PRO A 146 -27.29 6.23 -2.55
CA PRO A 146 -27.83 5.53 -3.71
C PRO A 146 -28.62 6.53 -4.58
N GLY A 147 -27.96 7.08 -5.60
CA GLY A 147 -28.60 7.85 -6.66
C GLY A 147 -27.76 9.04 -7.14
N GLY A 148 -27.11 8.89 -8.29
CA GLY A 148 -26.69 10.03 -9.11
C GLY A 148 -25.23 10.02 -9.56
N GLY A 149 -25.01 9.61 -10.81
CA GLY A 149 -24.05 10.30 -11.70
C GLY A 149 -22.57 9.90 -11.62
N VAL A 150 -22.22 8.72 -12.14
CA VAL A 150 -20.89 8.49 -12.75
C VAL A 150 -21.00 8.04 -14.22
N LEU A 151 -22.18 7.54 -14.64
CA LEU A 151 -22.39 7.11 -16.03
C LEU A 151 -22.77 8.25 -17.00
N GLU A 152 -23.37 9.34 -16.52
CA GLU A 152 -23.96 10.36 -17.41
C GLU A 152 -22.89 11.22 -18.13
N GLY A 153 -21.68 11.34 -17.58
CA GLY A 153 -20.56 12.04 -18.24
C GLY A 153 -19.64 11.13 -19.04
N ALA A 154 -19.62 9.83 -18.74
CA ALA A 154 -18.73 8.87 -19.41
C ALA A 154 -19.25 8.50 -20.81
N GLU A 155 -20.57 8.44 -21.00
CA GLU A 155 -21.17 8.17 -22.31
C GLU A 155 -20.89 9.30 -23.31
N ASP A 156 -20.95 10.57 -22.86
CA ASP A 156 -20.67 11.75 -23.69
C ASP A 156 -19.19 11.91 -24.09
N GLU A 157 -18.25 11.45 -23.26
CA GLU A 157 -16.81 11.45 -23.60
C GLU A 157 -16.45 10.31 -24.56
N ILE A 158 -17.04 9.13 -24.40
CA ILE A 158 -16.81 7.98 -25.29
C ILE A 158 -17.31 8.30 -26.70
N ASP A 159 -18.47 8.94 -26.85
CA ASP A 159 -19.02 9.27 -28.16
C ASP A 159 -18.16 10.32 -28.90
N LYS A 160 -17.50 11.24 -28.17
CA LYS A 160 -16.53 12.18 -28.75
C LYS A 160 -15.20 11.54 -29.16
N LEU A 161 -14.80 10.46 -28.50
CA LEU A 161 -13.53 9.78 -28.77
C LEU A 161 -13.62 8.75 -29.91
N PHE A 162 -14.81 8.19 -30.14
CA PHE A 162 -15.02 7.12 -31.13
C PHE A 162 -16.05 7.45 -32.22
N GLY A 163 -16.77 8.57 -32.12
CA GLY A 163 -17.82 9.00 -33.05
C GLY A 163 -17.36 10.04 -34.08
N GLY A 164 -16.32 9.73 -34.85
CA GLY A 164 -15.86 10.50 -36.01
C GLY A 164 -15.51 9.61 -37.18
#